data_AF-A0A645JAW3-F1
#
_entry.id   AF-A0A645JAW3-F1
#
_cell.length_a   1.000
_cell.length_b   1.000
_cell.length_c   1.000
_cell.angle_alpha   90.00
_cell.angle_beta   90.00
_cell.angle_gamma   90.00
#
_symmetry.space_group_name_H-M   'P 1'
#
loop_
_entity.id
_entity.type
_entity.pdbx_description
1 polymer ?
#
loop_
_entity_poly.entity_id
_entity_poly.type
_entity_poly.pdbx_seq_one_letter_code
_entity_poly.pdbx_strand_id
1 'polypeptide(L)'
;MGLEPWPARTGKVAYFGRLFPDKQVIHLINLTNAVSLEWRDNEGVQPPPVVVKDAKVSFTFTQQVKKIWIASPDVAGGISRSLNYTQVGDKVSFTLPELQYWNMLVVEF
;
A
#
# COMPACT_ATOMS: atom_id res chain seq x y z
N MET A 1 9.88 1.47 -6.10
CA MET A 1 8.43 1.27 -6.33
C MET A 1 7.81 2.62 -6.70
N GLY A 2 7.11 2.71 -7.83
CA GLY A 2 6.34 3.92 -8.18
C GLY A 2 4.93 3.83 -7.58
N LEU A 3 4.58 4.78 -6.72
CA LEU A 3 3.23 4.94 -6.18
C LEU A 3 2.43 5.92 -7.04
N GLU A 4 1.20 5.57 -7.39
CA GLU A 4 0.29 6.48 -8.09
C GLU A 4 -1.09 6.46 -7.43
N PRO A 5 -1.76 7.61 -7.30
CA PRO A 5 -3.13 7.64 -6.79
C PRO A 5 -4.06 6.93 -7.78
N TRP A 6 -5.13 6.30 -7.27
CA TRP A 6 -6.20 5.80 -8.13
C TRP A 6 -6.78 6.95 -8.99
N PRO A 7 -7.04 6.74 -10.31
CA PRO A 7 -7.16 5.46 -11.03
C PRO A 7 -5.84 4.72 -11.25
N ALA A 8 -5.94 3.39 -11.26
CA ALA A 8 -4.81 2.49 -11.46
C ALA A 8 -4.10 2.67 -12.80
N ARG A 9 -2.80 2.37 -12.82
CA ARG A 9 -1.96 2.31 -14.03
C ARG A 9 -1.08 1.07 -14.01
N THR A 10 -0.85 0.49 -15.19
CA THR A 10 0.09 -0.62 -15.36
C THR A 10 1.51 -0.18 -15.01
N GLY A 11 2.32 -1.09 -14.47
CA GLY A 11 3.69 -0.80 -14.06
C GLY A 11 3.82 -0.06 -12.72
N LYS A 12 2.72 0.14 -11.98
CA LYS A 12 2.67 0.97 -10.75
C LYS A 12 2.02 0.24 -9.59
N VAL A 13 2.21 0.79 -8.39
CA VAL A 13 1.38 0.46 -7.23
C VAL A 13 0.35 1.56 -7.08
N ALA A 14 -0.92 1.20 -7.25
CA ALA A 14 -2.02 2.13 -7.07
C ALA A 14 -2.32 2.29 -5.58
N TYR A 15 -2.61 3.51 -5.14
CA TYR A 15 -3.09 3.75 -3.78
C TYR A 15 -4.38 4.58 -3.75
N PHE A 16 -5.20 4.28 -2.75
CA PHE A 16 -6.40 5.04 -2.41
C PHE A 16 -6.68 4.83 -0.93
N GLY A 17 -7.49 5.69 -0.33
CA GLY A 17 -7.74 5.59 1.09
C GLY A 17 -8.98 6.30 1.56
N ARG A 18 -9.30 6.10 2.82
CA ARG A 18 -10.43 6.72 3.52
C ARG A 18 -9.95 7.27 4.86
N LEU A 19 -10.29 8.52 5.12
CA LEU A 19 -10.10 9.15 6.41
C LEU A 19 -11.28 8.79 7.33
N PHE A 20 -10.94 8.42 8.55
CA PHE A 20 -11.82 8.25 9.69
C PHE A 20 -11.43 9.26 10.77
N PRO A 21 -12.26 9.47 11.82
CA PRO A 21 -11.96 10.47 12.85
C PRO A 21 -10.60 10.31 13.52
N ASP A 22 -10.13 9.08 13.71
CA ASP A 22 -8.92 8.73 14.47
C ASP A 22 -7.82 8.05 13.63
N LYS A 23 -8.08 7.81 12.34
CA LYS A 23 -7.16 7.06 11.47
C LYS A 23 -7.36 7.31 9.99
N GLN A 24 -6.30 7.13 9.22
CA GLN A 24 -6.35 6.98 7.78
C GLN A 24 -6.13 5.51 7.42
N VAL A 25 -7.02 4.95 6.60
CA VAL A 25 -6.83 3.64 5.96
C VAL A 25 -6.41 3.85 4.51
N ILE A 26 -5.33 3.21 4.08
CA ILE A 26 -4.75 3.31 2.73
C ILE A 26 -4.62 1.89 2.18
N HIS A 27 -5.15 1.65 0.99
CA HIS A 27 -4.95 0.42 0.24
C HIS A 27 -3.85 0.62 -0.79
N LEU A 28 -2.98 -0.39 -0.93
CA LEU A 28 -1.92 -0.45 -1.94
C LEU A 28 -2.19 -1.67 -2.81
N ILE A 29 -2.41 -1.47 -4.10
CA ILE A 29 -2.67 -2.54 -5.08
C ILE A 29 -1.49 -2.65 -6.04
N ASN A 30 -0.89 -3.83 -6.12
CA ASN A 30 0.32 -4.04 -6.91
C ASN A 30 -0.02 -4.39 -8.37
N LEU A 31 0.18 -3.43 -9.26
CA LEU A 31 -0.02 -3.57 -10.71
C LEU A 31 1.30 -3.41 -11.46
N THR A 32 2.43 -3.66 -10.79
CA THR A 32 3.78 -3.43 -11.34
C THR A 32 4.11 -4.31 -12.54
N ASN A 33 3.45 -5.47 -12.66
CA ASN A 33 3.57 -6.38 -13.80
C ASN A 33 2.26 -6.50 -14.58
N ALA A 34 1.30 -5.60 -14.37
CA ALA A 34 0.02 -5.63 -15.06
C ALA A 34 0.20 -5.41 -16.56
N VAL A 35 -0.33 -6.32 -17.39
CA VAL A 35 -0.32 -6.21 -18.86
C VAL A 35 -1.60 -5.54 -19.36
N SER A 36 -2.65 -5.56 -18.54
CA SER A 36 -3.93 -4.91 -18.77
C SER A 36 -4.52 -4.41 -17.44
N LEU A 37 -5.46 -3.47 -17.50
CA LEU A 37 -6.30 -3.06 -16.36
C LEU A 37 -7.71 -3.65 -16.43
N GLU A 38 -7.99 -4.48 -17.43
CA GLU A 38 -9.24 -5.23 -17.56
C GLU A 38 -9.32 -6.30 -16.46
N TRP A 39 -9.98 -5.96 -15.37
CA TRP A 39 -10.05 -6.77 -14.14
C TRP A 39 -10.57 -8.19 -14.35
N ARG A 40 -11.37 -8.42 -15.39
CA ARG A 40 -11.97 -9.73 -15.69
C ARG A 40 -10.94 -10.72 -16.22
N ASP A 41 -9.85 -10.25 -16.84
CA ASP A 41 -8.81 -11.07 -17.48
C ASP A 41 -9.39 -12.25 -18.29
N ASN A 42 -10.19 -11.94 -19.33
CA ASN A 42 -10.93 -12.95 -20.09
C ASN A 42 -10.05 -14.04 -20.70
N GLU A 43 -8.82 -13.67 -21.07
CA GLU A 43 -7.86 -14.55 -21.73
C GLU A 43 -6.94 -15.28 -20.71
N GLY A 44 -7.03 -14.93 -19.42
CA GLY A 44 -6.22 -15.55 -18.36
C GLY A 44 -4.71 -15.30 -18.52
N VAL A 45 -4.34 -14.14 -19.06
CA VAL A 45 -2.95 -13.81 -19.42
C VAL A 45 -2.29 -12.85 -18.44
N GLN A 46 -2.99 -12.40 -17.40
CA GLN A 46 -2.43 -11.48 -16.42
C GLN A 46 -1.34 -12.19 -15.59
N PRO A 47 -0.06 -11.80 -15.72
CA PRO A 47 1.00 -12.44 -14.93
C PRO A 47 0.88 -12.07 -13.44
N PRO A 48 1.51 -12.86 -12.56
CA PRO A 48 1.67 -12.47 -11.17
C PRO A 48 2.43 -11.13 -11.06
N PRO A 49 2.10 -10.29 -10.07
CA PRO A 49 2.82 -9.05 -9.82
C PRO A 49 4.26 -9.31 -9.36
N VAL A 50 5.15 -8.36 -9.61
CA VAL A 50 6.50 -8.40 -9.04
C VAL A 50 6.40 -8.05 -7.56
N VAL A 51 6.82 -8.97 -6.70
CA VAL A 51 6.82 -8.76 -5.24
C VAL A 51 7.72 -7.58 -4.91
N VAL A 52 7.16 -6.57 -4.26
CA VAL A 52 7.92 -5.44 -3.73
C VAL A 52 8.37 -5.79 -2.32
N LYS A 53 9.67 -5.71 -2.04
CA LYS A 53 10.24 -5.94 -0.70
C LYS A 53 11.00 -4.73 -0.21
N ASP A 54 10.95 -4.51 1.11
CA ASP A 54 11.69 -3.48 1.84
C ASP A 54 11.63 -2.07 1.20
N ALA A 55 10.46 -1.72 0.66
CA ALA A 55 10.28 -0.46 -0.04
C ALA A 55 10.17 0.70 0.95
N LYS A 56 10.98 1.74 0.75
CA LYS A 56 10.81 3.01 1.45
C LYS A 56 9.57 3.73 0.93
N VAL A 57 8.62 3.99 1.81
CA VAL A 57 7.37 4.69 1.50
C VAL A 57 7.29 5.95 2.34
N SER A 58 6.80 7.02 1.74
CA SER A 58 6.51 8.26 2.46
C SER A 58 5.17 8.84 2.07
N PHE A 59 4.40 9.26 3.06
CA PHE A 59 3.14 9.99 2.91
C PHE A 59 3.21 11.28 3.73
N THR A 60 2.30 12.21 3.43
CA THR A 60 2.16 13.47 4.16
C THR A 60 0.90 13.43 5.01
N PHE A 61 1.03 13.69 6.30
CA PHE A 61 -0.06 13.78 7.27
C PHE A 61 0.14 15.02 8.14
N THR A 62 -0.89 15.86 8.26
CA THR A 62 -0.83 17.05 9.12
C THR A 62 -1.05 16.73 10.60
N GLN A 63 -1.58 15.55 10.91
CA GLN A 63 -1.74 15.06 12.27
C GLN A 63 -0.48 14.35 12.77
N GLN A 64 -0.29 14.37 14.09
CA GLN A 64 0.75 13.57 14.74
C GLN A 64 0.39 12.09 14.63
N VAL A 65 1.24 11.28 14.00
CA VAL A 65 1.03 9.83 13.94
C VAL A 65 1.37 9.21 15.28
N LYS A 66 0.49 8.33 15.76
CA LYS A 66 0.67 7.50 16.96
C LYS A 66 1.10 6.09 16.64
N LYS A 67 0.59 5.52 15.55
CA LYS A 67 0.85 4.13 15.16
C LYS A 67 0.68 3.95 13.66
N ILE A 68 1.55 3.12 13.09
CA ILE A 68 1.38 2.60 11.74
C ILE A 68 1.37 1.07 11.81
N TRP A 69 0.42 0.46 11.14
CA TRP A 69 0.38 -0.99 10.98
C TRP A 69 -0.15 -1.38 9.61
N ILE A 70 0.25 -2.57 9.16
CA ILE A 70 -0.22 -3.15 7.91
C ILE A 70 -0.85 -4.51 8.14
N ALA A 71 -1.82 -4.85 7.30
CA ALA A 71 -2.36 -6.19 7.16
C ALA A 71 -2.49 -6.50 5.68
N SER A 72 -2.30 -7.77 5.31
CA SER A 72 -2.43 -8.23 3.93
C SER A 72 -3.01 -9.64 3.91
N PRO A 73 -4.00 -9.93 3.07
CA PRO A 73 -4.46 -11.31 2.89
C PRO A 73 -3.35 -12.22 2.34
N ASP A 74 -2.35 -11.64 1.66
CA ASP A 74 -1.24 -12.37 1.03
C ASP A 74 -0.22 -12.87 2.07
N VAL A 75 -0.20 -12.27 3.28
CA VAL A 75 0.83 -12.54 4.28
C VAL A 75 0.22 -12.93 5.62
N ALA A 76 0.69 -14.04 6.18
CA ALA A 76 0.34 -14.51 7.52
C ALA A 76 -1.18 -14.55 7.79
N GLY A 77 -1.98 -14.90 6.78
CA GLY A 77 -3.44 -15.03 6.89
C GLY A 77 -4.17 -13.74 7.27
N GLY A 78 -3.61 -12.56 6.98
CA GLY A 78 -4.24 -11.28 7.30
C GLY A 78 -3.89 -10.70 8.67
N ILE A 79 -2.97 -11.32 9.43
CA ILE A 79 -2.55 -10.81 10.74
C ILE A 79 -1.88 -9.43 10.58
N SER A 80 -2.31 -8.48 11.41
CA SER A 80 -1.73 -7.13 11.42
C SER A 80 -0.33 -7.12 12.04
N ARG A 81 0.57 -6.32 11.46
CA ARG A 81 1.92 -6.07 11.99
C ARG A 81 2.19 -4.58 12.09
N SER A 82 2.72 -4.15 13.24
CA SER A 82 3.15 -2.76 13.45
C SER A 82 4.40 -2.46 12.63
N LEU A 83 4.50 -1.22 12.15
CA LEU A 83 5.67 -0.71 11.45
C LEU A 83 6.32 0.42 12.25
N ASN A 84 7.65 0.42 12.27
CA ASN A 84 8.41 1.56 12.72
C ASN A 84 8.34 2.68 11.66
N TYR A 85 8.26 3.92 12.11
CA TYR A 85 8.19 5.09 11.24
C TYR A 85 8.96 6.26 11.82
N THR A 86 9.28 7.21 10.94
CA THR A 86 9.81 8.53 11.31
C THR A 86 8.87 9.59 10.78
N GLN A 87 8.52 10.56 11.62
CA GLN A 87 7.76 11.75 11.23
C GLN A 87 8.65 12.99 11.38
N VAL A 88 8.81 13.75 10.31
CA VAL A 88 9.52 15.04 10.30
C VAL A 88 8.58 16.08 9.69
N GLY A 89 8.04 16.96 10.54
CA GLY A 89 6.89 17.79 10.18
C GLY A 89 5.73 16.90 9.73
N ASP A 90 5.15 17.21 8.57
CA ASP A 90 4.04 16.43 8.02
C ASP A 90 4.49 15.18 7.28
N LYS A 91 5.80 15.00 7.03
CA LYS A 91 6.30 13.87 6.25
C LYS A 91 6.53 12.66 7.15
N VAL A 92 5.80 11.59 6.87
CA VAL A 92 5.92 10.30 7.55
C VAL A 92 6.55 9.28 6.61
N SER A 93 7.63 8.64 7.05
CA SER A 93 8.38 7.66 6.27
C SER A 93 8.53 6.34 7.03
N PHE A 94 8.37 5.23 6.34
CA PHE A 94 8.52 3.87 6.89
C PHE A 94 8.97 2.90 5.81
N THR A 95 9.36 1.70 6.23
CA THR A 95 9.68 0.59 5.32
C THR A 95 8.48 -0.33 5.21
N LEU A 96 7.98 -0.51 3.99
CA LEU A 96 7.00 -1.53 3.65
C LEU A 96 7.73 -2.86 3.43
N PRO A 97 7.55 -3.86 4.30
CA PRO A 97 8.35 -5.09 4.26
C PRO A 97 8.07 -5.92 3.01
N GLU A 98 6.80 -6.04 2.63
CA GLU A 98 6.39 -6.82 1.47
C GLU A 98 5.05 -6.32 0.92
N LEU A 99 4.89 -6.33 -0.40
CA LEU A 99 3.63 -6.18 -1.11
C LEU A 99 3.60 -7.14 -2.31
N GLN A 100 2.79 -8.19 -2.22
CA GLN A 100 2.55 -9.10 -3.32
C GLN A 100 1.39 -8.61 -4.19
N TYR A 101 0.14 -8.68 -3.71
CA TYR A 101 -1.04 -8.18 -4.44
C TYR A 101 -1.63 -6.96 -3.76
N TRP A 102 -1.91 -7.07 -2.46
CA TRP A 102 -2.67 -6.07 -1.73
C TRP A 102 -2.22 -5.92 -0.29
N ASN A 103 -1.91 -4.69 0.11
CA ASN A 103 -1.76 -4.32 1.51
C ASN A 103 -2.80 -3.28 1.91
N MET A 104 -3.33 -3.44 3.13
CA MET A 104 -4.01 -2.40 3.86
C MET A 104 -3.03 -1.80 4.88
N LEU A 105 -2.77 -0.50 4.75
CA LEU A 105 -1.99 0.32 5.67
C LEU A 105 -2.95 1.15 6.51
N VAL A 106 -2.75 1.17 7.81
CA VAL A 106 -3.53 2.01 8.73
C VAL A 106 -2.57 2.92 9.50
N VAL A 107 -2.90 4.20 9.52
CA VAL A 107 -2.18 5.26 10.21
C VAL A 107 -3.13 5.84 11.25
N GLU A 108 -2.84 5.66 12.53
CA GLU A 108 -3.63 6.19 13.64
C GLU A 108 -3.03 7.51 14.13
N PHE A 109 -3.89 8.47 14.48
CA PHE A 109 -3.52 9.83 14.90
C PHE A 109 -3.88 10.12 16.36
#